data_AF-A0A838IN75-F1
#
_entry.id   AF-A0A838IN75-F1
#
_cell.length_a   1.000
_cell.length_b   1.000
_cell.length_c   1.000
_cell.angle_alpha   90.00
_cell.angle_beta   90.00
_cell.angle_gamma   90.00
#
_symmetry.space_group_name_H-M   'P 1'
#
loop_
_entity.id
_entity.type
_entity.pdbx_description
1 polymer ?
#
loop_
_entity_poly.entity_id
_entity_poly.type
_entity_poly.pdbx_seq_one_letter_code
_entity_poly.pdbx_strand_id
1 'polypeptide(L)'
;MNSTTSINVSRAFAAGVLGGLAMTIFMAIVRLTGIPVNVEAMLGSMFGLDPMATGTWLLGLVMHLMLSGLIALAYAWGFERVTHRAGWTTGLVFSVVHIVIAGIAMVMIPLIHALIPEMMPAPGAFMANMGVVGVLLFV
;
A
#
# COMPACT_ATOMS: atom_id res chain seq x y z
N MET A 1 32.92 17.02 -10.75
CA MET A 1 32.85 16.05 -9.63
C MET A 1 31.52 15.32 -9.77
N ASN A 2 31.53 14.06 -10.24
CA ASN A 2 30.34 13.21 -10.31
C ASN A 2 30.21 12.46 -8.99
N SER A 3 29.40 12.96 -8.07
CA SER A 3 28.93 12.17 -6.93
C SER A 3 27.69 11.38 -7.37
N THR A 4 27.89 10.23 -8.00
CA THR A 4 26.80 9.26 -8.17
C THR A 4 26.52 8.66 -6.79
N THR A 5 25.57 9.23 -6.05
CA THR A 5 25.03 8.61 -4.84
C THR A 5 24.27 7.36 -5.25
N SER A 6 24.95 6.21 -5.24
CA SER A 6 24.32 4.93 -5.52
C SER A 6 23.19 4.66 -4.54
N ILE A 7 22.04 4.23 -5.06
CA ILE A 7 20.89 3.85 -4.24
C ILE A 7 21.30 2.74 -3.26
N ASN A 8 21.09 2.99 -1.96
CA ASN A 8 21.20 1.94 -0.96
C ASN A 8 19.91 1.10 -0.96
N VAL A 9 19.91 0.05 -1.80
CA VAL A 9 18.75 -0.83 -2.03
C VAL A 9 18.22 -1.41 -0.72
N SER A 10 19.09 -1.92 0.14
CA SER A 10 18.69 -2.53 1.42
C SER A 10 17.98 -1.54 2.34
N ARG A 11 18.51 -0.32 2.47
CA ARG A 11 17.89 0.73 3.30
C ARG A 11 16.56 1.20 2.72
N ALA A 12 16.48 1.39 1.41
CA ALA A 12 15.26 1.80 0.74
C ALA A 12 14.15 0.74 0.88
N PHE A 13 14.47 -0.53 0.62
CA PHE A 13 13.53 -1.63 0.81
C PHE A 13 13.08 -1.75 2.28
N ALA A 14 14.01 -1.70 3.23
CA ALA A 14 13.68 -1.74 4.65
C ALA A 14 12.80 -0.57 5.10
N ALA A 15 13.03 0.64 4.58
CA ALA A 15 12.17 1.79 4.84
C ALA A 15 10.74 1.56 4.32
N GLY A 16 10.58 0.94 3.15
CA GLY A 16 9.28 0.53 2.61
C GLY A 16 8.58 -0.50 3.49
N VAL A 17 9.29 -1.55 3.91
CA VAL A 17 8.74 -2.57 4.84
C VAL A 17 8.28 -1.94 6.15
N LEU A 18 9.08 -1.04 6.74
CA LEU A 18 8.70 -0.33 7.95
C LEU A 18 7.47 0.57 7.75
N GLY A 19 7.38 1.25 6.61
CA GLY A 19 6.19 2.03 6.24
C GLY A 19 4.94 1.16 6.11
N GLY A 20 5.04 0.03 5.40
CA GLY A 20 3.94 -0.94 5.26
C GLY A 20 3.50 -1.54 6.60
N LEU A 21 4.45 -1.81 7.50
CA LEU A 21 4.14 -2.28 8.85
C LEU A 21 3.43 -1.19 9.67
N ALA A 22 3.90 0.06 9.61
CA ALA A 22 3.24 1.18 10.27
C ALA A 22 1.81 1.35 9.75
N MET A 23 1.58 1.23 8.44
CA MET A 23 0.25 1.29 7.83
C MET A 23 -0.63 0.11 8.27
N THR A 24 -0.09 -1.10 8.33
CA THR A 24 -0.80 -2.29 8.86
C THR A 24 -1.30 -2.05 10.28
N ILE A 25 -0.44 -1.52 11.15
CA ILE A 25 -0.78 -1.20 12.54
C ILE A 25 -1.85 -0.09 12.58
N PHE A 26 -1.68 0.96 11.78
CA PHE A 26 -2.63 2.05 11.67
C PHE A 26 -4.03 1.55 11.26
N MET A 27 -4.12 0.72 10.22
CA MET A 27 -5.39 0.12 9.80
C MET A 27 -5.97 -0.81 10.86
N ALA A 28 -5.13 -1.55 11.60
CA ALA A 28 -5.60 -2.36 12.72
C ALA A 28 -6.27 -1.50 13.80
N ILE A 29 -5.74 -0.31 14.09
CA ILE A 29 -6.35 0.64 15.02
C ILE A 29 -7.67 1.20 14.44
N VAL A 30 -7.70 1.56 13.16
CA VAL A 30 -8.92 2.03 12.48
C VAL A 30 -10.02 0.97 12.51
N ARG A 31 -9.67 -0.32 12.37
CA ARG A 31 -10.64 -1.42 12.49
C ARG A 31 -11.32 -1.47 13.86
N LEU A 32 -10.66 -1.02 14.92
CA LEU A 32 -11.26 -0.95 16.27
C LEU A 32 -12.42 0.06 16.34
N THR A 33 -12.54 0.99 15.38
CA THR A 33 -13.66 1.93 15.28
C THR A 33 -14.82 1.40 14.44
N GLY A 34 -14.80 0.11 14.08
CA GLY A 34 -15.87 -0.55 13.31
C GLY A 34 -15.77 -0.39 11.79
N ILE A 35 -14.71 0.23 11.27
CA ILE A 35 -14.50 0.40 9.82
C ILE A 35 -13.73 -0.82 9.31
N PRO A 36 -14.29 -1.64 8.40
CA PRO A 36 -13.70 -2.93 8.01
C PRO A 36 -12.56 -2.80 7.00
N VAL A 37 -11.60 -1.90 7.21
CA VAL A 37 -10.42 -1.75 6.35
C VAL A 37 -9.42 -2.87 6.64
N ASN A 38 -9.27 -3.82 5.72
CA ASN A 38 -8.31 -4.91 5.85
C ASN A 38 -7.62 -5.24 4.52
N VAL A 39 -6.62 -4.43 4.18
CA VAL A 39 -5.83 -4.61 2.95
C VAL A 39 -5.06 -5.93 2.98
N GLU A 40 -4.62 -6.39 4.15
CA GLU A 40 -3.92 -7.67 4.27
C GLU A 40 -4.86 -8.84 3.94
N ALA A 41 -6.04 -8.92 4.55
CA ALA A 41 -7.00 -9.96 4.22
C ALA A 41 -7.41 -9.90 2.74
N MET A 42 -7.63 -8.68 2.21
CA MET A 42 -7.93 -8.47 0.79
C MET A 42 -6.82 -9.08 -0.08
N LEU A 43 -5.57 -8.61 0.07
CA LEU A 43 -4.43 -9.11 -0.69
C LEU A 43 -4.27 -10.63 -0.58
N GLY A 44 -4.32 -11.20 0.62
CA GLY A 44 -4.16 -12.64 0.81
C GLY A 44 -5.28 -13.47 0.19
N SER A 45 -6.49 -12.92 0.12
CA SER A 45 -7.66 -13.61 -0.42
C SER A 45 -7.76 -13.54 -1.95
N MET A 46 -6.86 -12.81 -2.62
CA MET A 46 -6.73 -12.82 -4.09
C MET A 46 -6.51 -14.23 -4.65
N PHE A 47 -6.00 -15.16 -3.83
CA PHE A 47 -5.77 -16.55 -4.19
C PHE A 47 -6.98 -17.47 -3.90
N GLY A 48 -8.17 -16.90 -3.65
CA GLY A 48 -9.40 -17.64 -3.36
C GLY A 48 -9.45 -18.24 -1.96
N LEU A 49 -8.58 -17.79 -1.05
CA LEU A 49 -8.58 -18.21 0.35
C LEU A 49 -9.65 -17.46 1.14
N ASP A 50 -10.22 -18.12 2.15
CA ASP A 50 -11.20 -17.51 3.05
C ASP A 50 -10.65 -16.21 3.68
N PRO A 51 -11.28 -15.05 3.46
CA PRO A 51 -10.81 -13.77 3.99
C PRO A 51 -10.73 -13.71 5.53
N MET A 52 -11.49 -14.55 6.24
CA MET A 52 -11.51 -14.59 7.71
C MET A 52 -10.43 -15.49 8.31
N ALA A 53 -9.76 -16.31 7.49
CA ALA A 53 -8.71 -17.19 7.97
C ALA A 53 -7.42 -16.41 8.30
N THR A 54 -6.82 -16.71 9.46
CA THR A 54 -5.53 -16.12 9.89
C THR A 54 -4.43 -16.32 8.84
N GLY A 55 -4.42 -17.48 8.16
CA GLY A 55 -3.44 -17.78 7.11
C GLY A 55 -3.53 -16.81 5.93
N THR A 56 -4.75 -16.44 5.52
CA THR A 56 -5.02 -15.46 4.46
C THR A 56 -4.49 -14.09 4.85
N TRP A 57 -4.77 -13.64 6.07
CA TRP A 57 -4.25 -12.37 6.58
C TRP A 57 -2.71 -12.35 6.61
N LEU A 58 -2.06 -13.42 7.07
CA LEU A 58 -0.59 -13.52 7.08
C LEU A 58 0.03 -13.48 5.68
N LEU A 59 -0.56 -14.20 4.73
CA LEU A 59 -0.12 -14.17 3.33
C LEU A 59 -0.22 -12.74 2.78
N GLY A 60 -1.35 -12.10 2.97
CA GLY A 60 -1.54 -10.73 2.51
C GLY A 60 -0.69 -9.70 3.23
N LEU A 61 -0.38 -9.90 4.51
CA LEU A 61 0.61 -9.10 5.23
C LEU A 61 1.98 -9.21 4.56
N VAL A 62 2.46 -10.42 4.27
CA VAL A 62 3.74 -10.62 3.58
C VAL A 62 3.73 -9.91 2.22
N MET A 63 2.65 -10.04 1.44
CA MET A 63 2.53 -9.33 0.17
C MET A 63 2.51 -7.81 0.34
N HIS A 64 1.78 -7.29 1.32
CA HIS A 64 1.71 -5.86 1.63
C HIS A 64 3.11 -5.32 1.95
N LEU A 65 3.87 -6.01 2.80
CA LEU A 65 5.24 -5.61 3.16
C LEU A 65 6.19 -5.69 1.96
N MET A 66 6.09 -6.73 1.14
CA MET A 66 6.88 -6.88 -0.08
C MET A 66 6.59 -5.76 -1.08
N LEU A 67 5.31 -5.48 -1.36
CA LEU A 67 4.89 -4.38 -2.23
C LEU A 67 5.36 -3.04 -1.70
N SER A 68 5.22 -2.80 -0.39
CA SER A 68 5.70 -1.56 0.25
C SER A 68 7.21 -1.39 0.08
N GLY A 69 7.99 -2.46 0.24
CA GLY A 69 9.41 -2.47 -0.06
C GLY A 69 9.74 -2.16 -1.51
N LEU A 70 9.02 -2.75 -2.46
CA LEU A 70 9.20 -2.49 -3.91
C LEU A 70 8.83 -1.05 -4.30
N ILE A 71 7.76 -0.50 -3.73
CA ILE A 71 7.34 0.90 -3.92
C ILE A 71 8.43 1.85 -3.39
N ALA A 72 9.00 1.56 -2.22
CA ALA A 72 10.08 2.38 -1.67
C ALA A 72 11.35 2.34 -2.54
N LEU A 73 11.64 1.23 -3.22
CA LEU A 73 12.71 1.19 -4.23
C LEU A 73 12.39 2.09 -5.44
N ALA A 74 11.14 2.09 -5.91
CA ALA A 74 10.71 3.00 -6.98
C ALA A 74 10.83 4.48 -6.57
N TYR A 75 10.51 4.81 -5.32
CA TYR A 75 10.72 6.15 -4.75
C TYR A 75 12.20 6.51 -4.68
N ALA A 76 13.04 5.62 -4.16
CA ALA A 76 14.48 5.85 -4.07
C ALA A 76 15.09 6.09 -5.46
N TRP A 77 14.64 5.34 -6.47
CA TRP A 77 15.00 5.56 -7.86
C TRP A 77 14.53 6.93 -8.37
N GLY A 78 13.30 7.33 -8.07
CA GLY A 78 12.78 8.65 -8.41
C GLY A 78 13.57 9.78 -7.76
N PHE A 79 13.94 9.64 -6.48
CA PHE A 79 14.76 10.63 -5.77
C PHE A 79 16.16 10.76 -6.36
N GLU A 80 16.78 9.64 -6.77
CA GLU A 80 18.10 9.65 -7.38
C GLU A 80 18.06 10.24 -8.79
N ARG A 81 17.08 9.87 -9.61
CA ARG A 81 17.08 10.15 -11.06
C ARG A 81 16.29 11.37 -11.50
N VAL A 82 15.22 11.73 -10.78
CA VAL A 82 14.31 12.80 -11.19
C VAL A 82 14.60 14.08 -10.43
N THR A 83 14.80 13.97 -9.13
CA THR A 83 14.90 15.15 -8.26
C THR A 83 16.32 15.43 -7.77
N HIS A 84 17.19 14.42 -7.80
CA HIS A 84 18.54 14.44 -7.23
C HIS A 84 18.59 14.90 -5.77
N ARG A 85 17.47 14.72 -5.03
CA ARG A 85 17.31 15.14 -3.64
C ARG A 85 16.32 14.23 -2.91
N ALA A 86 16.67 13.84 -1.68
CA ALA A 86 15.86 12.98 -0.81
C ALA A 86 15.39 13.76 0.43
N GLY A 87 14.60 14.81 0.21
CA GLY A 87 14.01 15.64 1.28
C GLY A 87 12.52 15.36 1.50
N TRP A 88 12.00 15.76 2.66
CA TRP A 88 10.59 15.56 3.04
C TRP A 88 9.61 16.17 2.03
N THR A 89 9.91 17.36 1.48
CA THR A 89 9.09 18.01 0.45
C THR A 89 9.02 17.18 -0.84
N THR A 90 10.12 16.53 -1.20
CA THR A 90 10.17 15.65 -2.37
C THR A 90 9.39 14.37 -2.11
N GLY A 91 9.49 13.81 -0.89
CA GLY A 91 8.65 12.70 -0.46
C GLY A 91 7.15 13.01 -0.55
N LEU A 92 6.73 14.22 -0.16
CA LEU A 92 5.33 14.66 -0.25
C LEU A 92 4.83 14.75 -1.69
N VAL A 93 5.65 15.22 -2.64
CA VAL A 93 5.25 15.23 -4.06
C VAL A 93 5.08 13.80 -4.59
N PHE A 94 6.00 12.90 -4.23
CA PHE A 94 5.90 11.48 -4.61
C PHE A 94 4.70 10.79 -3.96
N SER A 95 4.33 11.15 -2.73
CA SER A 95 3.14 10.60 -2.08
C SER A 95 1.85 10.97 -2.80
N VAL A 96 1.74 12.19 -3.34
CA VAL A 96 0.58 12.58 -4.17
C VAL A 96 0.47 11.68 -5.41
N VAL A 97 1.59 11.45 -6.10
CA VAL A 97 1.61 10.56 -7.28
C VAL A 97 1.20 9.13 -6.89
N HIS A 98 1.72 8.63 -5.78
CA HIS A 98 1.39 7.30 -5.29
C HIS A 98 -0.06 7.16 -4.85
N ILE A 99 -0.62 8.16 -4.16
CA ILE A 99 -2.04 8.23 -3.83
C ILE A 99 -2.87 8.15 -5.12
N VAL A 100 -2.55 8.93 -6.15
CA VAL A 100 -3.31 8.88 -7.40
C VAL A 100 -3.23 7.51 -8.07
N ILE A 101 -2.03 6.94 -8.20
CA ILE A 101 -1.82 5.63 -8.83
C ILE A 101 -2.52 4.53 -8.04
N ALA A 102 -2.35 4.50 -6.72
CA ALA A 102 -3.00 3.53 -5.84
C ALA A 102 -4.53 3.67 -5.92
N GLY A 103 -5.04 4.91 -5.93
CA GLY A 103 -6.49 5.18 -5.97
C GLY A 103 -7.14 4.66 -7.25
N ILE A 104 -6.45 4.81 -8.39
CA ILE A 104 -6.86 4.23 -9.67
C ILE A 104 -6.72 2.70 -9.64
N ALA A 105 -5.63 2.16 -9.09
CA ALA A 105 -5.42 0.72 -8.99
C ALA A 105 -6.53 0.02 -8.18
N MET A 106 -7.07 0.67 -7.15
CA MET A 106 -8.20 0.13 -6.36
C MET A 106 -9.47 -0.09 -7.19
N VAL A 107 -9.69 0.67 -8.26
CA VAL A 107 -10.82 0.44 -9.19
C VAL A 107 -10.67 -0.89 -9.93
N MET A 108 -9.44 -1.33 -10.15
CA MET A 108 -9.15 -2.55 -10.91
C MET A 108 -9.21 -3.80 -10.04
N ILE A 109 -9.16 -3.68 -8.72
CA ILE A 109 -9.15 -4.82 -7.80
C ILE A 109 -10.30 -5.81 -8.04
N PRO A 110 -11.58 -5.39 -8.18
CA PRO A 110 -12.68 -6.33 -8.46
C PRO A 110 -12.50 -7.14 -9.76
N LEU A 111 -11.74 -6.64 -10.72
CA LEU A 111 -11.51 -7.33 -12.00
C LEU A 111 -10.49 -8.46 -11.88
N ILE A 112 -9.63 -8.42 -10.86
CA ILE A 112 -8.54 -9.39 -10.66
C ILE A 112 -8.67 -10.18 -9.34
N HIS A 113 -9.69 -9.89 -8.54
CA HIS A 113 -9.86 -10.42 -7.20
C HIS A 113 -11.08 -11.35 -7.14
N ALA A 114 -10.83 -12.66 -7.02
CA ALA A 114 -11.87 -13.71 -7.14
C ALA A 114 -13.04 -13.60 -6.16
N LEU A 115 -12.83 -12.99 -4.98
CA LEU A 115 -13.81 -12.91 -3.90
C LEU A 115 -14.47 -11.53 -3.73
N ILE A 116 -14.18 -10.58 -4.62
CA ILE A 116 -14.81 -9.25 -4.62
C ILE A 116 -15.74 -9.17 -5.84
N PRO A 117 -17.02 -8.79 -5.66
CA PRO A 117 -17.64 -8.26 -4.44
C PRO A 117 -18.35 -9.28 -3.54
N GLU A 118 -18.36 -10.57 -3.87
CA GLU A 118 -19.28 -11.56 -3.27
C GLU A 118 -19.04 -11.79 -1.78
N MET A 119 -17.78 -11.81 -1.35
CA MET A 119 -17.39 -12.08 0.04
C MET A 119 -16.75 -10.87 0.72
N MET A 120 -16.38 -9.84 -0.04
CA MET A 120 -15.81 -8.59 0.48
C MET A 120 -16.29 -7.40 -0.35
N PRO A 121 -16.55 -6.24 0.29
CA PRO A 121 -16.96 -5.06 -0.44
C PRO A 121 -15.86 -4.60 -1.41
N ALA A 122 -16.26 -4.25 -2.63
CA ALA A 122 -15.34 -3.63 -3.58
C ALA A 122 -14.85 -2.29 -3.02
N PRO A 123 -13.53 -2.01 -3.02
CA PRO A 123 -12.98 -0.82 -2.38
C PRO A 123 -13.41 0.49 -3.08
N GLY A 124 -13.57 0.46 -4.40
CA GLY A 124 -13.79 1.66 -5.22
C GLY A 124 -12.53 2.53 -5.33
N ALA A 125 -12.61 3.58 -6.15
CA ALA A 125 -11.50 4.52 -6.30
C ALA A 125 -11.18 5.17 -4.95
N PHE A 126 -9.90 5.23 -4.56
CA PHE A 126 -9.46 5.81 -3.28
C PHE A 126 -10.21 5.26 -2.05
N MET A 127 -10.63 3.98 -2.08
CA MET A 127 -11.44 3.35 -1.02
C MET A 127 -12.82 4.01 -0.79
N ALA A 128 -13.38 4.71 -1.78
CA ALA A 128 -14.62 5.48 -1.63
C ALA A 128 -15.85 4.67 -1.17
N ASN A 129 -15.91 3.37 -1.47
CA ASN A 129 -17.01 2.51 -1.03
C ASN A 129 -16.96 2.18 0.47
N MET A 130 -15.84 2.49 1.15
CA MET A 130 -15.70 2.39 2.60
C MET A 130 -16.13 3.68 3.32
N GLY A 131 -16.70 4.64 2.59
CA GLY A 131 -17.18 5.93 3.11
C GLY A 131 -16.08 6.98 3.24
N VAL A 132 -16.45 8.14 3.82
CA VAL A 132 -15.57 9.32 3.92
C VAL A 132 -14.25 9.01 4.62
N VAL A 133 -14.29 8.20 5.67
CA VAL A 133 -13.07 7.82 6.41
C VAL A 133 -12.14 6.98 5.54
N GLY A 134 -12.66 6.10 4.69
CA GLY A 134 -11.87 5.33 3.74
C GLY A 134 -11.09 6.22 2.79
N VAL A 135 -11.71 7.28 2.28
CA VAL A 135 -11.07 8.27 1.40
C VAL A 135 -10.02 9.10 2.14
N LEU A 136 -10.33 9.58 3.35
CA LEU A 136 -9.43 10.44 4.12
C LEU A 136 -8.17 9.72 4.61
N LEU A 137 -8.28 8.42 4.86
CA LEU A 137 -7.18 7.59 5.38
C LEU A 137 -6.48 6.77 4.27
N PHE A 138 -6.71 7.15 3.02
CA PHE A 138 -6.17 6.45 1.88
C PHE A 138 -4.69 6.78 1.68
N VAL A 139 -3.82 5.78 1.92
CA VAL A 139 -2.34 5.79 1.86
C VAL A 139 -1.65 6.57 2.99
#